data_AF-A0A529QUR5-F1
#
_entry.id   AF-A0A529QUR5-F1
#
_cell.length_a   1.000
_cell.length_b   1.000
_cell.length_c   1.000
_cell.angle_alpha   90.00
_cell.angle_beta   90.00
_cell.angle_gamma   90.00
#
_symmetry.space_group_name_H-M   'P 1'
#
loop_
_entity.id
_entity.type
_entity.pdbx_description
1 polymer ?
#
loop_
_entity_poly.entity_id
_entity_poly.type
_entity_poly.pdbx_seq_one_letter_code
_entity_poly.pdbx_strand_id
1 'polypeptide(L)'
;MPGEHWLANRRGNLEISRHDLKNPEFVSAYEKALFDKLPDVAARHFTVVRTGRMEIAVVERDGALHSVLSPDRKLVLWTDAGPWKVTTVDTAA
;
A
#
# COMPACT_ATOMS: atom_id res chain seq x y z
N MET A 1 18.53 0.32 18.98
CA MET A 1 17.41 1.23 19.35
C MET A 1 16.08 0.54 19.07
N PRO A 2 14.96 0.94 19.69
CA PRO A 2 13.65 0.46 19.27
C PRO A 2 13.48 0.65 17.76
N GLY A 3 13.18 -0.44 17.03
CA GLY A 3 13.08 -0.44 15.57
C GLY A 3 14.37 -0.77 14.80
N GLU A 4 15.51 -1.00 15.47
CA GLU A 4 16.70 -1.55 14.80
C GLU A 4 16.65 -3.08 14.76
N HIS A 5 16.71 -3.62 13.54
CA HIS A 5 16.77 -5.06 13.30
C HIS A 5 18.00 -5.38 12.45
N TRP A 6 18.72 -6.43 12.83
CA TRP A 6 19.87 -6.95 12.08
C TRP A 6 19.45 -8.19 11.29
N LEU A 7 19.59 -8.13 9.96
CA LEU A 7 19.35 -9.26 9.07
C LEU A 7 20.69 -9.71 8.47
N ALA A 8 20.94 -11.01 8.45
CA ALA A 8 22.17 -11.56 7.88
C ALA A 8 22.22 -11.26 6.38
N ASN A 9 23.18 -10.43 5.96
CA ASN A 9 23.41 -10.12 4.56
C ASN A 9 24.10 -11.30 3.86
N ARG A 10 23.32 -12.27 3.37
CA ARG A 10 23.86 -13.40 2.60
C ARG A 10 24.27 -12.91 1.21
N ARG A 11 25.55 -13.08 0.88
CA ARG A 11 26.15 -12.77 -0.43
C ARG A 11 26.11 -11.29 -0.84
N GLY A 12 25.96 -10.36 0.10
CA GLY A 12 25.97 -8.93 -0.22
C GLY A 12 24.69 -8.39 -0.86
N ASN A 13 23.62 -9.19 -0.95
CA ASN A 13 22.39 -8.85 -1.67
C ASN A 13 21.31 -8.20 -0.80
N LEU A 14 21.66 -7.65 0.36
CA LEU A 14 20.71 -6.92 1.19
C LEU A 14 20.37 -5.57 0.53
N GLU A 15 19.15 -5.45 0.03
CA GLU A 15 18.58 -4.18 -0.42
C GLU A 15 17.71 -3.59 0.69
N ILE A 16 17.96 -2.32 1.04
CA ILE A 16 17.16 -1.58 2.02
C ILE A 16 16.46 -0.45 1.29
N SER A 17 15.15 -0.58 1.13
CA SER A 17 14.29 0.50 0.65
C SER A 17 13.64 1.19 1.84
N ARG A 18 13.91 2.48 2.03
CA ARG A 18 13.23 3.28 3.07
C ARG A 18 11.92 3.80 2.51
N HIS A 19 10.83 3.54 3.22
CA HIS A 19 9.53 4.11 2.94
C HIS A 19 9.20 5.14 4.03
N ASP A 20 8.88 6.37 3.61
CA ASP A 20 8.46 7.44 4.51
C ASP A 20 6.93 7.42 4.66
N LEU A 21 6.40 7.44 5.87
CA LEU A 21 4.96 7.50 6.13
C LEU A 21 4.32 8.82 5.66
N LYS A 22 5.11 9.84 5.30
CA LYS A 22 4.61 11.00 4.55
C LYS A 22 4.13 10.63 3.15
N ASN A 23 4.77 9.66 2.50
CA ASN A 23 4.37 9.09 1.22
C ASN A 23 3.81 7.68 1.47
N PRO A 24 2.51 7.56 1.78
CA PRO A 24 1.93 6.34 2.31
C PRO A 24 1.86 5.19 1.29
N GLU A 25 2.10 5.48 0.01
CA GLU A 25 2.07 4.53 -1.08
C GLU A 25 3.27 3.56 -1.01
N PHE A 26 2.97 2.27 -1.10
CA PHE A 26 3.98 1.26 -1.27
C PHE A 26 4.32 1.10 -2.75
N VAL A 27 5.44 1.66 -3.17
CA VAL A 27 5.98 1.53 -4.53
C VAL A 27 7.26 0.70 -4.47
N SER A 28 7.22 -0.53 -4.99
CA SER A 28 8.38 -1.43 -5.02
C SER A 28 8.32 -2.39 -6.20
N ALA A 29 9.48 -2.69 -6.80
CA ALA A 29 9.60 -3.73 -7.82
C ALA A 29 9.20 -5.12 -7.30
N TYR A 30 9.26 -5.32 -5.98
CA TYR A 30 8.91 -6.58 -5.34
C TYR A 30 7.43 -6.72 -5.00
N GLU A 31 6.58 -5.72 -5.31
CA GLU A 31 5.16 -5.76 -4.95
C GLU A 31 4.50 -7.08 -5.35
N LYS A 32 4.61 -7.48 -6.62
CA LYS A 32 4.03 -8.73 -7.11
C LYS A 32 4.56 -9.94 -6.34
N ALA A 33 5.87 -10.04 -6.15
CA ALA A 33 6.47 -11.16 -5.44
C ALA A 33 6.04 -11.21 -3.96
N LEU A 34 5.88 -10.05 -3.33
CA LEU A 34 5.43 -9.92 -1.95
C LEU A 34 3.99 -10.40 -1.79
N PHE A 35 3.08 -9.95 -2.66
CA PHE A 35 1.69 -10.41 -2.65
C PHE A 35 1.57 -11.90 -3.03
N ASP A 36 2.38 -12.40 -3.97
CA ASP A 36 2.32 -13.78 -4.44
C ASP A 36 2.96 -14.78 -3.46
N LYS A 37 4.03 -14.39 -2.74
CA LYS A 37 4.84 -15.29 -1.90
C LYS A 37 4.61 -15.11 -0.40
N LEU A 38 4.18 -13.94 0.04
CA LEU A 38 3.99 -13.59 1.45
C LEU A 38 2.62 -12.92 1.66
N PRO A 39 1.51 -13.57 1.27
CA PRO A 39 0.18 -12.95 1.33
C PRO A 39 -0.22 -12.54 2.75
N ASP A 40 0.15 -13.31 3.77
CA ASP A 40 -0.16 -13.00 5.17
C ASP A 40 0.55 -11.73 5.66
N VAL A 41 1.79 -11.52 5.22
CA VAL A 41 2.55 -10.30 5.52
C VAL A 41 1.90 -9.11 4.81
N ALA A 42 1.52 -9.28 3.55
CA ALA A 42 0.88 -8.23 2.78
C ALA A 42 -0.48 -7.83 3.40
N ALA A 43 -1.30 -8.81 3.80
CA ALA A 43 -2.59 -8.57 4.45
C ALA A 43 -2.46 -7.85 5.80
N ARG A 44 -1.37 -8.09 6.53
CA ARG A 44 -1.11 -7.44 7.82
C ARG A 44 -0.67 -5.98 7.68
N HIS A 45 0.17 -5.67 6.69
CA HIS A 45 0.89 -4.39 6.62
C HIS A 45 0.38 -3.45 5.54
N PHE A 46 -0.44 -3.92 4.59
CA PHE A 46 -0.96 -3.08 3.52
C PHE A 46 -2.48 -2.98 3.50
N THR A 47 -2.95 -1.77 3.25
CA THR A 47 -4.30 -1.48 2.78
C THR A 47 -4.28 -1.46 1.27
N VAL A 48 -5.02 -2.36 0.63
CA VAL A 48 -5.11 -2.44 -0.84
C VAL A 48 -6.46 -1.92 -1.30
N VAL A 49 -6.43 -0.90 -2.16
CA VAL A 49 -7.62 -0.37 -2.82
C VAL A 49 -7.56 -0.77 -4.29
N ARG A 50 -8.65 -1.34 -4.80
CA ARG A 50 -8.81 -1.69 -6.22
C ARG A 50 -10.13 -1.13 -6.70
N THR A 51 -10.10 -0.55 -7.89
CA THR A 51 -11.30 -0.09 -8.61
C THR A 51 -11.54 -0.98 -9.82
N GLY A 52 -12.80 -1.34 -10.04
CA GLY A 52 -13.25 -1.91 -11.31
C GLY A 52 -13.39 -0.87 -12.44
N ARG A 53 -13.93 -1.31 -13.57
CA ARG A 53 -14.03 -0.52 -14.81
C ARG A 53 -14.97 0.69 -14.75
N MET A 54 -16.01 0.60 -13.93
CA MET A 54 -17.02 1.67 -13.75
C MET A 54 -17.00 2.18 -12.31
N GLU A 55 -15.83 2.12 -11.67
CA GLU A 55 -15.71 2.36 -10.24
C GLU A 55 -14.58 3.33 -9.99
N ILE A 56 -14.81 4.32 -9.14
CA ILE A 56 -13.75 5.15 -8.58
C ILE A 56 -13.70 4.95 -7.07
N ALA A 57 -12.53 5.16 -6.48
CA ALA A 57 -12.37 5.10 -5.03
C ALA A 57 -11.88 6.45 -4.52
N VAL A 58 -12.62 7.03 -3.58
CA VAL A 58 -12.17 8.18 -2.79
C VAL A 58 -11.48 7.63 -1.54
N VAL A 59 -10.19 7.91 -1.43
CA VAL A 59 -9.35 7.45 -0.32
C VAL A 59 -9.05 8.64 0.58
N GLU A 60 -9.41 8.50 1.86
CA GLU A 60 -9.18 9.49 2.90
C GLU A 60 -8.19 8.97 3.93
N ARG A 61 -7.33 9.85 4.42
CA ARG A 61 -6.37 9.61 5.50
C ARG A 61 -6.65 10.62 6.60
N ASP A 62 -6.86 10.17 7.83
CA ASP A 62 -7.11 11.06 8.98
C ASP A 62 -8.27 12.05 8.73
N GLY A 63 -9.28 11.64 7.96
CA GLY A 63 -10.44 12.47 7.60
C GLY A 63 -10.19 13.51 6.50
N ALA A 64 -8.98 13.56 5.92
CA ALA A 64 -8.67 14.41 4.77
C ALA A 64 -8.59 13.57 3.48
N LEU A 65 -8.99 14.15 2.35
CA LEU A 65 -8.83 13.53 1.05
C LEU A 65 -7.33 13.27 0.77
N HIS A 66 -6.98 12.01 0.56
CA HIS A 66 -5.64 11.60 0.19
C HIS A 66 -5.51 11.44 -1.32
N SER A 67 -6.41 10.66 -1.93
CA SER A 67 -6.39 10.42 -3.37
C SER A 67 -7.77 10.01 -3.90
N VAL A 68 -7.98 10.22 -5.21
CA VAL A 68 -9.11 9.64 -5.95
C VAL A 68 -8.53 8.68 -6.97
N LEU A 69 -8.90 7.40 -6.83
CA LEU A 69 -8.49 6.34 -7.73
C LEU A 69 -9.45 6.25 -8.91
N SER A 70 -8.92 6.43 -10.11
CA SER A 70 -9.65 6.23 -11.36
C SER A 70 -10.05 4.75 -11.55
N PRO A 71 -10.93 4.43 -12.51
CA PRO A 71 -11.28 3.04 -12.81
C PRO A 71 -10.09 2.19 -13.26
N ASP A 72 -10.18 0.88 -13.02
CA ASP A 72 -9.16 -0.12 -13.34
C ASP A 72 -7.77 0.21 -12.78
N ARG A 73 -7.74 0.69 -11.53
CA ARG A 73 -6.51 1.04 -10.81
C ARG A 73 -6.38 0.24 -9.52
N LYS A 74 -5.13 0.12 -9.08
CA LYS A 74 -4.75 -0.45 -7.80
C LYS A 74 -3.88 0.57 -7.07
N LEU A 75 -4.16 0.75 -5.78
CA LEU A 75 -3.35 1.50 -4.85
C LEU A 75 -2.98 0.60 -3.68
N VAL A 76 -1.71 0.62 -3.28
CA VAL A 76 -1.21 -0.10 -2.10
C VAL A 76 -0.68 0.93 -1.13
N LEU A 77 -1.22 0.92 0.08
CA LEU A 77 -0.87 1.86 1.14
C LEU A 77 -0.34 1.08 2.34
N TRP A 78 0.62 1.66 3.05
CA TRP A 78 1.00 1.16 4.37
C TRP A 78 -0.18 1.35 5.35
N THR A 79 -0.61 0.26 5.99
CA THR A 79 -1.72 0.32 6.98
C THR A 79 -1.38 1.27 8.12
N ASP A 80 -0.14 1.25 8.59
CA ASP A 80 0.34 2.09 9.71
C ASP A 80 0.46 3.58 9.35
N ALA A 81 0.30 3.96 8.08
CA ALA A 81 0.31 5.37 7.70
C ALA A 81 -0.98 6.10 8.09
N GLY A 82 -2.07 5.42 8.48
CA GLY A 82 -3.20 6.08 9.13
C GLY A 82 -4.45 5.22 9.13
N PRO A 83 -5.49 5.60 9.90
CA PRO A 83 -6.82 5.08 9.61
C PRO A 83 -7.21 5.51 8.19
N TRP A 84 -7.34 4.52 7.32
CA TRP A 84 -7.79 4.69 5.94
C TRP A 84 -9.30 4.56 5.87
N LYS A 85 -9.95 5.51 5.21
CA LYS A 85 -11.35 5.37 4.81
C LYS A 85 -11.43 5.35 3.30
N VAL A 86 -12.07 4.31 2.77
CA VAL A 86 -12.23 4.10 1.33
C VAL A 86 -13.71 4.15 1.03
N THR A 87 -14.11 5.09 0.18
CA THR A 87 -15.48 5.21 -0.31
C THR A 87 -15.48 4.95 -1.80
N THR A 88 -16.25 3.96 -2.21
CA THR A 88 -16.30 3.54 -3.60
C THR A 88 -17.55 4.06 -4.28
N VAL A 89 -17.42 4.57 -5.51
CA VAL A 89 -18.49 5.22 -6.26
C VAL A 89 -18.59 4.59 -7.65
N ASP A 90 -19.80 4.18 -8.02
CA ASP A 90 -20.12 3.71 -9.37
C ASP A 90 -20.27 4.91 -10.32
N THR A 91 -19.63 4.86 -11.48
CA THR A 91 -19.66 5.93 -12.49
C THR A 91 -20.73 5.76 -13.56
N ALA A 92 -21.53 4.70 -13.50
CA ALA A 92 -22.66 4.45 -14.39
C ALA A 92 -23.99 5.09 -13.91
N ALA A 93 -23.98 5.75 -12.76
CA ALA A 93 -25.16 6.37 -12.13
C ALA A 93 -25.56 7.72 -12.75
#